data_AF-A0A961Q5C3-F1
#
_entry.id   AF-A0A961Q5C3-F1
#
_cell.length_a   1.000
_cell.length_b   1.000
_cell.length_c   1.000
_cell.angle_alpha   90.00
_cell.angle_beta   90.00
_cell.angle_gamma   90.00
#
_symmetry.space_group_name_H-M   'P 1'
#
loop_
_entity.id
_entity.type
_entity.pdbx_description
1 polymer ?
#
loop_
_entity_poly.entity_id
_entity_poly.type
_entity_poly.pdbx_seq_one_letter_code
_entity_poly.pdbx_strand_id
1 'polypeptide(L)'
;MNTTRVERDSIGEKIIPWDADYGIHTARAAENFPITGILLRHYPELVQSLVMVKKAAAQANRDLGVLKPNIAAAIISACDLLIAGDGLNHFIVDMLQGGAGTSSNMNVNEVVANVALKLLGRPRGDYTVINPNDHVNLSQSTNDVY
;
A
#
# COMPACT_ATOMS: atom_id res chain seq x y z
N MET A 1 -20.45 -14.65 3.78
CA MET A 1 -19.55 -13.49 3.56
C MET A 1 -18.19 -14.03 3.17
N ASN A 2 -17.52 -13.45 2.18
CA ASN A 2 -16.18 -13.88 1.82
C ASN A 2 -15.21 -13.58 2.98
N THR A 3 -14.50 -14.59 3.44
CA THR A 3 -13.48 -14.46 4.49
C THR A 3 -12.11 -14.10 3.92
N THR A 4 -11.90 -14.39 2.64
CA THR A 4 -10.63 -14.17 1.93
C THR A 4 -10.86 -13.73 0.50
N ARG A 5 -9.82 -13.17 -0.13
CA ARG A 5 -9.70 -12.90 -1.57
C ARG A 5 -8.41 -13.52 -2.11
N VAL A 6 -8.37 -13.78 -3.42
CA VAL A 6 -7.15 -14.24 -4.10
C VAL A 6 -6.55 -13.07 -4.86
N GLU A 7 -5.25 -12.85 -4.66
CA GLU A 7 -4.46 -11.89 -5.44
C GLU A 7 -3.37 -12.64 -6.22
N ARG A 8 -2.86 -12.01 -7.28
CA ARG A 8 -1.82 -12.57 -8.14
C ARG A 8 -0.72 -11.55 -8.40
N ASP A 9 0.51 -11.99 -8.26
CA ASP A 9 1.72 -11.27 -8.65
C ASP A 9 2.54 -12.10 -9.65
N SER A 10 3.79 -11.68 -9.91
CA SER A 10 4.69 -12.40 -10.82
C SER A 10 5.15 -13.76 -10.29
N ILE A 11 5.06 -14.00 -8.98
CA ILE A 11 5.44 -15.27 -8.33
C ILE A 11 4.27 -16.26 -8.36
N GLY A 12 3.03 -15.79 -8.36
CA GLY A 12 1.83 -16.60 -8.49
C GLY A 12 0.66 -16.04 -7.69
N GLU A 13 -0.25 -16.92 -7.29
CA GLU A 13 -1.44 -16.55 -6.53
C GLU A 13 -1.23 -16.67 -5.01
N LYS A 14 -1.99 -15.89 -4.24
CA LYS A 14 -2.01 -15.95 -2.78
C LYS A 14 -3.37 -15.59 -2.21
N ILE A 15 -3.76 -16.27 -1.14
CA ILE A 15 -4.98 -15.99 -0.38
C ILE A 15 -4.69 -14.88 0.64
N ILE A 16 -5.50 -13.83 0.64
CA ILE A 16 -5.41 -12.66 1.52
C ILE A 16 -6.72 -12.53 2.31
N PRO A 17 -6.71 -12.16 3.61
CA PRO A 17 -7.93 -11.87 4.35
C PRO A 17 -8.79 -10.81 3.65
N TRP A 18 -10.12 -10.97 3.68
CA TRP A 18 -11.02 -10.06 2.96
C TRP A 18 -11.01 -8.62 3.52
N ASP A 19 -10.74 -8.49 4.81
CA ASP A 19 -10.71 -7.23 5.56
C ASP A 19 -9.33 -6.56 5.59
N ALA A 20 -8.27 -7.23 5.15
CA ALA A 20 -6.93 -6.68 5.09
C ALA A 20 -6.77 -5.63 3.98
N ASP A 21 -6.34 -4.42 4.33
CA ASP A 21 -5.98 -3.39 3.35
C ASP A 21 -4.62 -3.67 2.67
N TYR A 22 -3.75 -4.48 3.26
CA TYR A 22 -2.53 -4.95 2.58
C TYR A 22 -2.82 -6.00 1.51
N GLY A 23 -1.89 -6.22 0.58
CA GLY A 23 -2.02 -7.15 -0.54
C GLY A 23 -1.00 -8.27 -0.54
N ILE A 24 -0.84 -8.89 -1.71
CA ILE A 24 0.01 -10.06 -1.91
C ILE A 24 1.49 -9.84 -1.58
N HIS A 25 2.09 -8.70 -1.93
CA HIS A 25 3.51 -8.46 -1.68
C HIS A 25 3.77 -8.34 -0.19
N THR A 26 2.90 -7.64 0.54
CA THR A 26 2.98 -7.55 2.00
C THR A 26 2.83 -8.90 2.66
N ALA A 27 1.85 -9.70 2.22
CA ALA A 27 1.61 -11.01 2.79
C ALA A 27 2.81 -11.96 2.57
N ARG A 28 3.45 -11.90 1.39
CA ARG A 28 4.69 -12.63 1.14
C ARG A 28 5.85 -12.13 2.01
N ALA A 29 6.00 -10.81 2.17
CA ALA A 29 7.05 -10.25 3.03
C ALA A 29 6.89 -10.67 4.50
N ALA A 30 5.67 -10.65 5.02
CA ALA A 30 5.37 -11.12 6.38
C ALA A 30 5.73 -12.60 6.59
N GLU A 31 5.54 -13.44 5.56
CA GLU A 31 5.94 -14.86 5.61
C GLU A 31 7.44 -15.08 5.42
N ASN A 32 8.09 -14.24 4.62
CA ASN A 32 9.52 -14.35 4.33
C ASN A 32 10.38 -13.87 5.50
N PHE A 33 9.90 -12.91 6.31
CA PHE A 33 10.69 -12.23 7.34
C PHE A 33 10.07 -12.25 8.75
N PRO A 34 9.70 -13.42 9.33
CA PRO A 34 9.21 -13.49 10.71
C PRO A 34 10.38 -13.47 11.72
N ILE A 35 11.15 -12.38 11.76
CA ILE A 35 12.43 -12.33 12.48
C ILE A 35 12.29 -11.87 13.93
N THR A 36 11.66 -10.72 14.17
CA THR A 36 11.65 -10.06 15.48
C THR A 36 10.25 -9.96 16.09
N GLY A 37 9.22 -9.94 15.25
CA GLY A 37 7.85 -9.58 15.66
C GLY A 37 7.68 -8.08 15.90
N ILE A 38 8.73 -7.27 15.69
CA ILE A 38 8.65 -5.82 15.70
C ILE A 38 8.22 -5.38 14.29
N LEU A 39 6.95 -5.04 14.16
CA LEU A 39 6.32 -4.74 12.88
C LEU A 39 6.40 -3.25 12.53
N LEU A 40 6.28 -2.95 11.24
CA LEU A 40 6.26 -1.59 10.70
C LEU A 40 5.22 -0.69 11.39
N ARG A 41 4.05 -1.22 11.74
CA ARG A 41 3.01 -0.51 12.51
C ARG A 41 3.46 -0.01 13.90
N HIS A 42 4.54 -0.54 14.47
CA HIS A 42 5.09 -0.05 15.74
C HIS A 42 5.92 1.24 15.56
N TYR A 43 6.14 1.67 14.31
CA TYR A 43 6.81 2.92 13.93
C TYR A 43 5.85 3.80 13.12
N PRO A 44 4.78 4.33 13.75
CA PRO A 44 3.75 5.08 13.05
C PRO A 44 4.30 6.30 12.31
N GLU A 45 5.35 6.95 12.80
CA GLU A 45 5.98 8.10 12.16
C GLU A 45 6.61 7.73 10.81
N LEU A 46 7.22 6.55 10.70
CA LEU A 46 7.77 6.04 9.44
C LEU A 46 6.64 5.74 8.45
N VAL A 47 5.57 5.08 8.91
CA VAL A 47 4.38 4.81 8.10
C VAL A 47 3.78 6.11 7.56
N GLN A 48 3.53 7.08 8.45
CA GLN A 48 2.99 8.38 8.07
C GLN A 48 3.88 9.11 7.07
N SER A 49 5.21 9.07 7.28
CA SER A 49 6.16 9.70 6.37
C SER A 49 6.11 9.08 4.96
N LEU A 50 6.09 7.74 4.86
CA LEU A 50 5.97 7.05 3.57
C LEU A 50 4.63 7.38 2.89
N VAL A 51 3.54 7.45 3.64
CA VAL A 51 2.22 7.85 3.13
C VAL A 51 2.23 9.31 2.64
N MET A 52 2.91 10.23 3.33
CA MET A 52 3.09 11.61 2.88
C MET A 52 3.85 11.67 1.55
N VAL A 53 4.87 10.82 1.35
CA VAL A 53 5.57 10.70 0.06
C VAL A 53 4.60 10.23 -1.04
N LYS A 54 3.75 9.22 -0.77
CA LYS A 54 2.73 8.78 -1.74
C LYS A 54 1.73 9.88 -2.08
N LYS A 55 1.31 10.67 -1.09
CA LYS A 55 0.43 11.82 -1.31
C LYS A 55 1.08 12.86 -2.22
N ALA A 56 2.33 13.22 -1.94
CA ALA A 56 3.09 14.19 -2.74
C ALA A 56 3.27 13.70 -4.19
N ALA A 57 3.62 12.42 -4.38
CA ALA A 57 3.76 11.84 -5.70
C ALA A 57 2.43 11.82 -6.48
N ALA A 58 1.32 11.47 -5.83
CA ALA A 58 -0.01 11.51 -6.46
C ALA A 58 -0.43 12.93 -6.88
N GLN A 59 -0.11 13.94 -6.06
CA GLN A 59 -0.34 15.35 -6.40
C GLN A 59 0.50 15.78 -7.61
N ALA A 60 1.81 15.50 -7.58
CA ALA A 60 2.71 15.85 -8.68
C ALA A 60 2.30 15.14 -9.99
N ASN A 61 2.01 13.84 -9.95
CA ASN A 61 1.58 13.08 -11.12
C ASN A 61 0.23 13.56 -11.69
N ARG A 62 -0.69 14.02 -10.84
CA ARG A 62 -1.93 14.69 -11.28
C ARG A 62 -1.62 15.99 -12.00
N ASP A 63 -0.78 16.83 -11.41
CA ASP A 63 -0.48 18.16 -11.93
C ASP A 63 0.31 18.09 -13.25
N LEU A 64 1.11 17.03 -13.44
CA LEU A 64 1.78 16.69 -14.71
C LEU A 64 0.84 16.00 -15.73
N GLY A 65 -0.39 15.67 -15.35
CA GLY A 65 -1.38 15.03 -16.23
C GLY A 65 -1.13 13.54 -16.52
N VAL A 66 -0.19 12.91 -15.82
CA VAL A 66 0.13 11.47 -16.00
C VAL A 66 -0.69 10.55 -15.10
N LEU A 67 -1.40 11.10 -14.12
CA LEU A 67 -2.36 10.39 -13.28
C LEU A 67 -3.76 11.02 -13.43
N LYS A 68 -4.77 10.18 -13.70
CA LYS A 68 -6.16 10.66 -13.87
C LYS A 68 -6.64 11.39 -12.61
N PRO A 69 -7.30 12.57 -12.73
CA PRO A 69 -7.67 13.38 -11.57
C PRO A 69 -8.53 12.66 -10.52
N ASN A 70 -9.45 11.80 -10.95
CA ASN A 70 -10.30 11.03 -10.04
C ASN A 70 -9.52 9.96 -9.26
N ILE A 71 -8.54 9.31 -9.89
CA ILE A 71 -7.65 8.34 -9.24
C ILE A 71 -6.73 9.05 -8.26
N ALA A 72 -6.12 10.17 -8.67
CA ALA A 72 -5.31 11.01 -7.80
C ALA A 72 -6.08 11.48 -6.56
N ALA A 73 -7.31 11.98 -6.74
CA ALA A 73 -8.14 12.44 -5.62
C ALA A 73 -8.45 11.33 -4.61
N ALA A 74 -8.72 10.11 -5.09
CA ALA A 74 -8.95 8.95 -4.22
C ALA A 74 -7.68 8.55 -3.44
N ILE A 75 -6.52 8.53 -4.10
CA ILE A 75 -5.23 8.24 -3.45
C ILE A 75 -4.88 9.31 -2.41
N ILE A 76 -5.03 10.59 -2.75
CA ILE A 76 -4.77 11.70 -1.82
C ILE A 76 -5.66 11.60 -0.58
N SER A 77 -6.96 11.33 -0.77
CA SER A 77 -7.91 11.17 0.35
C SER A 77 -7.59 9.95 1.21
N ALA A 78 -7.16 8.84 0.60
CA ALA A 78 -6.69 7.67 1.33
C ALA A 78 -5.44 7.98 2.16
N CYS A 79 -4.48 8.71 1.58
CA CYS A 79 -3.30 9.15 2.31
C CYS A 79 -3.66 10.06 3.50
N ASP A 80 -4.63 10.96 3.34
CA ASP A 80 -5.07 11.85 4.43
C ASP A 80 -5.60 11.08 5.65
N LEU A 81 -6.40 10.02 5.42
CA LEU A 81 -6.89 9.14 6.48
C LEU A 81 -5.74 8.38 7.18
N LEU A 82 -4.84 7.82 6.39
CA LEU A 82 -3.70 7.04 6.92
C LEU A 82 -2.71 7.93 7.69
N ILE A 83 -2.47 9.17 7.24
CA ILE A 83 -1.65 10.16 7.96
C ILE A 83 -2.29 10.52 9.30
N ALA A 84 -3.62 10.60 9.37
CA ALA A 84 -4.35 10.83 10.61
C ALA A 84 -4.27 9.65 11.61
N GLY A 85 -3.66 8.52 11.22
CA GLY A 85 -3.42 7.36 12.07
C GLY A 85 -4.41 6.21 11.87
N ASP A 86 -5.32 6.30 10.90
CA ASP A 86 -6.25 5.20 10.60
C ASP A 86 -5.49 4.01 9.97
N GLY A 87 -5.93 2.79 10.27
CA GLY A 87 -5.50 1.59 9.53
C GLY A 87 -4.08 1.07 9.84
N LEU A 88 -3.42 1.53 10.91
CA LEU A 88 -2.07 1.09 11.29
C LEU A 88 -1.92 -0.45 11.40
N ASN A 89 -3.00 -1.17 11.72
CA ASN A 89 -2.97 -2.63 11.83
C ASN A 89 -2.64 -3.36 10.50
N HIS A 90 -2.71 -2.68 9.36
CA HIS A 90 -2.40 -3.26 8.05
C HIS A 90 -0.93 -3.13 7.64
N PHE A 91 -0.08 -2.51 8.46
CA PHE A 91 1.37 -2.41 8.23
C PHE A 91 2.11 -3.52 8.99
N ILE A 92 2.14 -4.71 8.38
CA ILE A 92 2.47 -5.98 9.06
C ILE A 92 3.86 -6.54 8.74
N VAL A 93 4.66 -5.83 7.94
CA VAL A 93 6.03 -6.28 7.63
C VAL A 93 6.94 -6.09 8.85
N ASP A 94 7.81 -7.05 9.12
CA ASP A 94 8.85 -6.95 10.15
C ASP A 94 9.89 -5.88 9.79
N MET A 95 10.42 -5.18 10.79
CA MET A 95 11.45 -4.17 10.56
C MET A 95 12.78 -4.77 10.07
N LEU A 96 13.08 -6.03 10.40
CA LEU A 96 14.21 -6.77 9.83
C LEU A 96 13.81 -7.51 8.55
N GLN A 97 13.30 -6.76 7.58
CA GLN A 97 12.99 -7.26 6.24
C GLN A 97 14.23 -7.25 5.32
N GLY A 98 14.28 -8.20 4.39
CA GLY A 98 15.16 -8.11 3.22
C GLY A 98 14.66 -7.12 2.17
N GLY A 99 15.51 -6.81 1.18
CA GLY A 99 15.09 -6.03 -0.01
C GLY A 99 15.11 -4.51 0.14
N ALA A 100 15.93 -3.98 1.05
CA ALA A 100 16.25 -2.55 1.18
C ALA A 100 15.00 -1.64 1.26
N GLY A 101 13.99 -2.05 2.04
CA GLY A 101 12.76 -1.27 2.23
C GLY A 101 11.65 -1.53 1.21
N THR A 102 11.86 -2.41 0.23
CA THR A 102 10.87 -2.71 -0.81
C THR A 102 9.57 -3.27 -0.21
N SER A 103 9.66 -4.07 0.84
CA SER A 103 8.48 -4.63 1.49
C SER A 103 7.70 -3.56 2.24
N SER A 104 8.36 -2.61 2.91
CA SER A 104 7.70 -1.43 3.49
C SER A 104 7.03 -0.57 2.42
N ASN A 105 7.73 -0.27 1.32
CA ASN A 105 7.19 0.53 0.22
C ASN A 105 5.94 -0.14 -0.39
N MET A 106 6.00 -1.45 -0.67
CA MET A 106 4.86 -2.19 -1.19
C MET A 106 3.72 -2.32 -0.18
N ASN A 107 4.02 -2.45 1.12
CA ASN A 107 2.97 -2.44 2.14
C ASN A 107 2.20 -1.12 2.14
N VAL A 108 2.89 0.01 2.04
CA VAL A 108 2.25 1.32 1.92
C VAL A 108 1.46 1.42 0.61
N ASN A 109 2.03 1.00 -0.52
CA ASN A 109 1.35 1.05 -1.82
C ASN A 109 0.04 0.26 -1.82
N GLU A 110 0.06 -0.98 -1.29
CA GLU A 110 -1.12 -1.85 -1.25
C GLU A 110 -2.20 -1.32 -0.30
N VAL A 111 -1.81 -0.84 0.89
CA VAL A 111 -2.75 -0.25 1.85
C VAL A 111 -3.40 1.02 1.29
N VAL A 112 -2.61 1.94 0.74
CA VAL A 112 -3.13 3.17 0.10
C VAL A 112 -4.07 2.82 -1.05
N ALA A 113 -3.70 1.86 -1.91
CA ALA A 113 -4.55 1.44 -3.03
C ALA A 113 -5.90 0.91 -2.54
N ASN A 114 -5.92 0.01 -1.55
CA ASN A 114 -7.16 -0.59 -1.06
C ASN A 114 -8.03 0.40 -0.25
N VAL A 115 -7.43 1.32 0.51
CA VAL A 115 -8.18 2.40 1.17
C VAL A 115 -8.80 3.33 0.11
N ALA A 116 -8.07 3.66 -0.95
CA ALA A 116 -8.60 4.47 -2.05
C ALA A 116 -9.74 3.75 -2.80
N LEU A 117 -9.62 2.43 -3.04
CA LEU A 117 -10.70 1.62 -3.61
C LEU A 117 -11.95 1.64 -2.73
N LYS A 118 -11.79 1.50 -1.41
CA LYS A 118 -12.89 1.57 -0.45
C LYS A 118 -13.61 2.92 -0.51
N LEU A 119 -12.87 4.04 -0.61
CA LEU A 119 -13.45 5.38 -0.77
C LEU A 119 -14.23 5.53 -2.08
N LEU A 120 -13.86 4.78 -3.12
CA LEU A 120 -14.58 4.70 -4.39
C LEU A 120 -15.73 3.67 -4.39
N GLY A 121 -16.02 3.04 -3.26
CA GLY A 121 -17.04 1.97 -3.17
C GLY A 121 -16.66 0.69 -3.94
N ARG A 122 -15.36 0.48 -4.19
CA ARG A 122 -14.84 -0.70 -4.89
C ARG A 122 -14.31 -1.73 -3.89
N PRO A 123 -14.37 -3.04 -4.22
CA PRO A 123 -13.81 -4.07 -3.36
C PRO A 123 -12.29 -3.99 -3.32
N ARG A 124 -11.70 -4.46 -2.21
CA ARG A 124 -10.25 -4.62 -2.09
C ARG A 124 -9.73 -5.59 -3.14
N GLY A 125 -8.53 -5.33 -3.64
CA GLY A 125 -7.90 -6.11 -4.70
C GLY A 125 -8.43 -5.80 -6.11
N ASP A 126 -9.35 -4.84 -6.28
CA ASP A 126 -9.77 -4.36 -7.61
C ASP A 126 -8.72 -3.44 -8.23
N TYR A 127 -7.52 -4.00 -8.45
CA TYR A 127 -6.35 -3.29 -8.94
C TYR A 127 -6.45 -2.89 -10.43
N THR A 128 -7.57 -3.21 -11.09
CA THR A 128 -7.93 -2.66 -12.40
C THR A 128 -8.30 -1.17 -12.33
N VAL A 129 -8.70 -0.68 -11.14
CA VAL A 129 -9.06 0.73 -10.91
C VAL A 129 -7.92 1.49 -10.27
N ILE A 130 -7.36 0.99 -9.15
CA ILE A 130 -6.22 1.59 -8.45
C ILE A 130 -5.21 0.49 -8.19
N ASN A 131 -4.07 0.59 -8.86
CA ASN A 131 -3.02 -0.41 -8.82
C ASN A 131 -1.90 0.08 -7.89
N PRO A 132 -1.42 -0.75 -6.96
CA PRO A 132 -0.33 -0.39 -6.06
C PRO A 132 0.93 0.08 -6.80
N ASN A 133 1.27 -0.55 -7.94
CA ASN A 133 2.45 -0.19 -8.72
C ASN A 133 2.14 0.92 -9.74
N ASP A 134 1.15 0.73 -10.59
CA ASP A 134 0.93 1.61 -11.76
C ASP A 134 0.30 2.97 -11.39
N HIS A 135 -0.31 3.07 -10.19
CA HIS A 135 -0.99 4.29 -9.75
C HIS A 135 -0.37 4.86 -8.47
N VAL A 136 -0.27 4.06 -7.39
CA VAL A 136 0.24 4.57 -6.10
C VAL A 136 1.75 4.76 -6.13
N ASN A 137 2.47 3.84 -6.78
CA ASN A 137 3.92 3.92 -6.98
C ASN A 137 4.32 4.57 -8.32
N LEU A 138 3.38 5.23 -9.02
CA LEU A 138 3.66 5.88 -10.29
C LEU A 138 4.80 6.90 -10.13
N SER A 139 5.78 6.85 -11.05
CA SER A 139 6.95 7.73 -11.08
C SER A 139 7.91 7.59 -9.87
N GLN A 140 7.83 6.48 -9.13
CA GLN A 140 8.65 6.23 -7.94
C GLN A 140 9.35 4.88 -8.03
N SER A 141 10.45 4.72 -7.29
CA SER A 141 11.08 3.46 -6.95
C SER A 141 11.10 3.30 -5.42
N THR A 142 11.53 2.14 -4.92
CA THR A 142 11.83 2.03 -3.49
C THR A 142 13.03 2.91 -3.12
N ASN A 143 14.02 3.01 -4.00
CA ASN A 143 15.34 3.59 -3.68
C ASN A 143 15.34 5.11 -3.48
N ASP A 144 14.29 5.80 -3.91
CA ASP A 144 14.06 7.24 -3.72
C ASP A 144 12.95 7.51 -2.69
N VAL A 145 12.07 6.55 -2.43
CA VAL A 145 10.96 6.67 -1.47
C VAL A 145 11.37 6.30 -0.05
N TYR A 146 12.18 5.24 0.12
CA TYR A 146 12.56 4.66 1.41
C TYR A 146 13.87 5.24 1.95
#